data_AF-A0A4U7DEK8-F1
#
_entry.id   AF-A0A4U7DEK8-F1
#
_cell.length_a   1.000
_cell.length_b   1.000
_cell.length_c   1.000
_cell.angle_alpha   90.00
_cell.angle_beta   90.00
_cell.angle_gamma   90.00
#
_symmetry.space_group_name_H-M   'P 1'
#
loop_
_entity.id
_entity.type
_entity.pdbx_description
1 polymer ?
#
loop_
_entity_poly.entity_id
_entity_poly.type
_entity_poly.pdbx_seq_one_letter_code
_entity_poly.pdbx_strand_id
1 'polypeptide(L)'
;MSEAGSSPEKTTVNIRMTESFLADVDATWKDLGYNSRSEFVRDVLRDAVKHPEFDRADLKAVAASEVDIQQGRTRDSDAIKAEYGSDGDGDR
;
A
#
# COMPACT_ATOMS: atom_id res chain seq x y z
N MET A 1 32.76 -26.15 4.56
CA MET A 1 31.87 -26.36 3.40
C MET A 1 30.53 -25.77 3.79
N SER A 2 30.32 -24.48 3.56
CA SER A 2 29.05 -23.83 3.90
C SER A 2 28.01 -24.26 2.88
N GLU A 3 26.91 -24.85 3.34
CA GLU A 3 25.75 -25.16 2.52
C GLU A 3 25.28 -23.86 1.83
N ALA A 4 25.53 -23.78 0.52
CA ALA A 4 24.95 -22.74 -0.29
C ALA A 4 23.43 -22.91 -0.23
N GLY A 5 22.76 -21.93 0.37
CA GLY A 5 21.36 -21.98 0.76
C GLY A 5 20.44 -22.51 -0.34
N SER A 6 19.76 -23.61 -0.03
CA SER A 6 18.68 -24.13 -0.86
C SER A 6 17.64 -23.03 -1.02
N SER A 7 17.32 -22.67 -2.27
CA SER A 7 16.25 -21.71 -2.54
C SER A 7 14.97 -22.21 -1.85
N PRO A 8 14.19 -21.33 -1.19
CA PRO A 8 13.01 -21.76 -0.45
C PRO A 8 12.09 -22.57 -1.36
N GLU A 9 11.51 -23.63 -0.80
CA GLU A 9 10.61 -24.52 -1.53
C GLU A 9 9.44 -23.73 -2.11
N LYS A 10 9.11 -23.98 -3.40
CA LYS A 10 8.08 -23.24 -4.13
C LYS A 10 6.97 -24.20 -4.53
N THR A 11 5.75 -23.88 -4.14
CA THR A 11 4.54 -24.58 -4.58
C THR A 11 3.87 -23.82 -5.72
N THR A 12 3.41 -24.55 -6.74
CA THR A 12 2.66 -23.95 -7.86
C THR A 12 1.20 -23.72 -7.45
N VAL A 13 0.72 -22.49 -7.65
CA VAL A 13 -0.68 -22.10 -7.42
C VAL A 13 -1.31 -21.73 -8.76
N ASN A 14 -2.49 -22.28 -9.07
CA ASN A 14 -3.25 -21.97 -10.27
C ASN A 14 -4.29 -20.88 -9.96
N ILE A 15 -4.25 -19.76 -10.67
CA ILE A 15 -5.16 -18.63 -10.51
C ILE A 15 -5.99 -18.48 -11.78
N ARG A 16 -7.31 -18.39 -11.65
CA ARG A 16 -8.22 -18.09 -12.77
C ARG A 16 -8.54 -16.59 -12.80
N MET A 17 -8.55 -16.02 -13.99
CA MET A 17 -8.92 -14.61 -14.25
C MET A 17 -9.55 -14.48 -15.63
N THR A 18 -10.24 -13.37 -15.88
CA THR A 18 -10.76 -13.07 -17.22
C THR A 18 -9.61 -12.82 -18.19
N GLU A 19 -9.82 -13.10 -19.48
CA GLU A 19 -8.81 -12.86 -20.52
C GLU A 19 -8.43 -11.38 -20.62
N SER A 20 -9.40 -10.48 -20.43
CA SER A 20 -9.15 -9.03 -20.38
C SER A 20 -8.20 -8.65 -19.24
N PHE A 21 -8.43 -9.17 -18.03
CA PHE A 21 -7.57 -8.87 -16.90
C PHE A 21 -6.18 -9.51 -17.06
N LEU A 22 -6.08 -10.69 -17.66
CA LEU A 22 -4.79 -11.29 -17.98
C LEU A 22 -3.99 -10.42 -18.96
N ALA A 23 -4.64 -9.81 -19.95
CA ALA A 23 -4.01 -8.88 -20.88
C ALA A 23 -3.48 -7.62 -20.17
N ASP A 24 -4.26 -7.05 -19.25
CA ASP A 24 -3.84 -5.91 -18.44
C ASP A 24 -2.63 -6.26 -17.55
N VAL A 25 -2.65 -7.44 -16.91
CA VAL A 25 -1.50 -7.95 -16.14
C VAL A 25 -0.29 -8.09 -17.05
N ASP A 26 -0.46 -8.63 -18.26
CA ASP A 26 0.61 -8.84 -19.23
C ASP A 26 1.25 -7.58 -19.78
N ALA A 27 0.47 -6.51 -19.92
CA ALA A 27 0.99 -5.19 -20.24
C ALA A 27 1.77 -4.62 -19.04
N THR A 28 1.18 -4.69 -17.84
CA THR A 28 1.71 -4.07 -16.62
C THR A 28 3.07 -4.63 -16.22
N TRP A 29 3.23 -5.96 -16.12
CA TRP A 29 4.50 -6.52 -15.64
C TRP A 29 5.66 -6.23 -16.59
N LYS A 30 5.39 -6.12 -17.90
CA LYS A 30 6.40 -5.78 -18.92
C LYS A 30 6.81 -4.32 -18.82
N ASP A 31 5.83 -3.42 -18.66
CA ASP A 31 6.08 -1.98 -18.50
C ASP A 31 6.91 -1.68 -17.25
N LEU A 32 6.63 -2.41 -16.16
CA LEU A 32 7.39 -2.35 -14.91
C LEU A 32 8.73 -3.13 -14.95
N GLY A 33 9.05 -3.81 -16.05
CA GLY A 33 10.36 -4.45 -16.25
C GLY A 33 10.61 -5.75 -15.47
N TYR A 34 9.57 -6.46 -15.03
CA TYR A 34 9.72 -7.75 -14.35
C TYR A 34 10.26 -8.82 -15.31
N ASN A 35 10.99 -9.82 -14.79
CA ASN A 35 11.54 -10.90 -15.63
C ASN A 35 10.46 -11.93 -16.02
N SER A 36 9.37 -12.02 -15.27
CA SER A 36 8.26 -12.92 -15.56
C SER A 36 6.96 -12.45 -14.92
N ARG A 37 5.83 -12.84 -15.52
CA ARG A 37 4.49 -12.67 -14.95
C ARG A 37 4.41 -13.24 -13.53
N SER A 38 4.95 -14.44 -13.30
CA SER A 38 4.90 -15.09 -11.98
C SER A 38 5.70 -14.35 -10.92
N GLU A 39 6.73 -13.59 -11.31
CA GLU A 39 7.46 -12.71 -10.39
C GLU A 39 6.60 -11.52 -9.96
N PHE A 40 6.02 -10.81 -10.94
CA PHE A 40 5.10 -9.70 -10.69
C PHE A 40 3.92 -10.12 -9.81
N VAL A 41 3.24 -11.23 -10.15
CA VAL A 41 2.09 -11.71 -9.37
C VAL A 41 2.50 -12.06 -7.94
N ARG A 42 3.66 -12.68 -7.71
CA ARG A 42 4.14 -12.97 -6.35
C ARG A 42 4.49 -11.71 -5.58
N ASP A 43 5.01 -10.69 -6.24
CA ASP A 43 5.39 -9.43 -5.61
C ASP A 43 4.16 -8.65 -5.15
N VAL A 44 3.18 -8.48 -6.04
CA VAL A 44 1.88 -7.87 -5.70
C VAL A 44 1.15 -8.63 -4.60
N LEU A 45 1.13 -9.97 -4.66
CA LEU A 45 0.52 -10.78 -3.60
C LEU A 45 1.28 -10.66 -2.27
N ARG A 46 2.61 -10.54 -2.29
CA ARG A 46 3.41 -10.36 -1.09
C ARG A 46 3.14 -9.00 -0.45
N ASP A 47 3.09 -7.94 -1.25
CA ASP A 47 2.79 -6.59 -0.78
C ASP A 47 1.43 -6.54 -0.08
N ALA A 48 0.38 -7.03 -0.75
CA ALA A 48 -0.97 -7.08 -0.19
C ALA A 48 -1.08 -7.90 1.11
N VAL A 49 -0.21 -8.92 1.31
CA VAL A 49 -0.18 -9.73 2.54
C VAL A 49 0.70 -9.10 3.63
N LYS A 50 1.74 -8.35 3.26
CA LYS A 50 2.69 -7.74 4.20
C LYS A 50 2.25 -6.37 4.70
N HIS A 51 1.44 -5.68 3.92
CA HIS A 51 0.90 -4.35 4.23
C HIS A 51 -0.63 -4.34 4.10
N PRO A 52 -1.36 -5.25 4.78
CA PRO A 52 -2.81 -5.34 4.67
C PRO A 52 -3.54 -4.09 5.19
N GLU A 53 -2.88 -3.29 6.03
CA GLU A 53 -3.39 -2.05 6.60
C GLU A 53 -3.35 -0.85 5.64
N PHE A 54 -2.68 -0.98 4.48
CA PHE A 54 -2.55 0.09 3.51
C PHE A 54 -3.22 -0.31 2.19
N ASP A 55 -4.44 0.16 2.00
CA ASP A 55 -5.24 -0.16 0.82
C ASP A 55 -5.46 1.07 -0.10
N ARG A 56 -6.29 0.88 -1.14
CA ARG A 56 -6.60 1.94 -2.10
C ARG A 56 -7.31 3.13 -1.46
N ALA A 57 -8.07 2.94 -0.39
CA ALA A 57 -8.72 4.01 0.35
C ALA A 57 -7.70 4.85 1.11
N ASP A 58 -6.68 4.22 1.70
CA ASP A 58 -5.58 4.95 2.37
C ASP A 58 -4.78 5.80 1.37
N LEU A 59 -4.46 5.24 0.20
CA LEU A 59 -3.86 6.00 -0.90
C LEU A 59 -4.70 7.22 -1.32
N LYS A 60 -6.03 7.07 -1.39
CA LYS A 60 -6.94 8.18 -1.67
C LYS A 60 -6.96 9.22 -0.54
N ALA A 61 -6.89 8.78 0.71
CA ALA A 61 -6.87 9.66 1.88
C ALA A 61 -5.59 10.50 1.91
N VAL A 62 -4.43 9.90 1.59
CA VAL A 62 -3.15 10.62 1.45
C VAL A 62 -3.23 11.63 0.30
N ALA A 63 -3.73 11.22 -0.87
CA ALA A 63 -3.87 12.14 -2.01
C ALA A 63 -4.84 13.29 -1.73
N ALA A 64 -5.94 13.05 -1.01
CA ALA A 64 -6.87 14.09 -0.58
C ALA A 64 -6.22 15.05 0.43
N SER A 65 -5.46 14.52 1.39
CA SER A 65 -4.73 15.32 2.37
C SER A 65 -3.72 16.25 1.71
N GLU A 66 -2.99 15.80 0.69
CA GLU A 66 -2.07 16.64 -0.08
C GLU A 66 -2.79 17.82 -0.75
N VAL A 67 -3.97 17.57 -1.35
CA VAL A 67 -4.78 18.63 -1.95
C VAL A 67 -5.30 19.60 -0.88
N ASP A 68 -5.69 19.11 0.30
CA ASP A 68 -6.12 19.96 1.42
C ASP A 68 -4.99 20.86 1.94
N ILE A 69 -3.76 20.35 1.99
CA ILE A 69 -2.56 21.13 2.34
C ILE A 69 -2.35 22.24 1.29
N GLN A 70 -2.32 21.89 0.01
CA GLN A 70 -2.10 22.86 -1.08
C GLN A 70 -3.19 23.94 -1.13
N GLN A 71 -4.42 23.59 -0.76
CA GLN A 71 -5.57 24.51 -0.78
C GLN A 71 -5.78 25.21 0.57
N GLY A 72 -4.86 25.06 1.53
CA GLY A 72 -4.90 25.74 2.83
C GLY A 72 -6.12 25.35 3.67
N ARG A 73 -6.69 24.17 3.44
CA ARG A 73 -7.83 23.64 4.21
C ARG A 73 -7.42 22.92 5.48
N THR A 74 -6.13 22.67 5.66
CA THR A 74 -5.59 22.12 6.90
C THR A 74 -5.64 23.15 8.02
N ARG A 75 -5.87 22.68 9.24
CA ARG A 75 -5.89 23.53 10.44
C ARG A 75 -4.57 23.42 11.18
N ASP A 76 -4.12 24.54 11.72
CA ASP A 76 -2.96 24.59 12.59
C ASP A 76 -3.25 23.91 13.93
N SER A 77 -2.26 23.18 14.45
CA SER A 77 -2.43 22.38 15.65
C SER A 77 -2.64 23.22 16.90
N ASP A 78 -2.01 24.41 16.97
CA ASP A 78 -2.18 25.31 18.11
C ASP A 78 -3.54 26.02 18.04
N ALA A 79 -4.02 26.33 16.83
CA ALA A 79 -5.38 26.82 16.63
C ALA A 79 -6.45 25.78 17.05
N ILE A 80 -6.26 24.50 16.71
CA ILE A 80 -7.17 23.43 17.14
C ILE A 80 -7.13 23.22 18.66
N LYS A 81 -5.94 23.29 19.29
CA LYS A 81 -5.83 23.20 20.75
C LYS A 81 -6.44 24.41 21.45
N ALA A 82 -6.40 25.60 20.87
CA ALA A 82 -7.06 26.76 21.45
C ALA A 82 -8.60 26.69 21.33
N GLU A 83 -9.11 26.05 20.27
CA GLU A 83 -10.55 25.91 20.00
C GLU A 83 -11.19 24.72 20.72
N TYR A 84 -10.47 23.60 20.81
CA TYR A 84 -10.97 22.32 21.33
C TYR A 84 -10.12 21.73 22.46
N GLY A 85 -9.06 22.41 22.88
CA GLY A 85 -8.31 22.03 24.07
C GLY A 85 -9.24 22.09 25.26
N SER A 86 -9.58 20.91 25.77
CA SER A 86 -10.26 20.75 27.03
C SER A 86 -9.49 21.49 28.12
N ASP A 87 -10.14 22.45 28.76
CA ASP A 87 -9.83 22.91 30.13
C ASP A 87 -10.11 21.76 31.12
N GLY A 88 -9.37 20.67 30.95
CA GLY A 88 -9.39 19.48 31.82
C GLY A 88 -8.09 19.39 32.58
N ASP A 89 -7.76 20.48 33.27
CA ASP A 89 -6.76 20.46 34.34
C ASP A 89 -7.18 19.41 35.37
N GLY A 90 -6.19 18.65 35.83
CA GLY A 90 -6.38 17.71 36.91
C GLY A 90 -6.64 18.47 38.20
N ASP A 91 -7.90 18.46 38.66
CA ASP A 91 -8.21 18.64 40.07
C ASP A 91 -9.48 17.84 40.42
N ARG A 92 -9.29 16.61 40.90
CA ARG A 92 -10.08 15.89 41.93
C ARG A 92 -9.55 14.47 42.15
#